data_AF-A0A830GRY1-F1
#
_entry.id   AF-A0A830GRY1-F1
#
_cell.length_a   1.000
_cell.length_b   1.000
_cell.length_c   1.000
_cell.angle_alpha   90.00
_cell.angle_beta   90.00
_cell.angle_gamma   90.00
#
_symmetry.space_group_name_H-M   'P 1'
#
loop_
_entity.id
_entity.type
_entity.pdbx_description
1 polymer ?
#
loop_
_entity_poly.entity_id
_entity_poly.type
_entity_poly.pdbx_seq_one_letter_code
_entity_poly.pdbx_strand_id
1 'polypeptide(L)'
;MAEDTYRVVVKPSARRVSARAGRWVNREGPVRTFDSKPLAREWARACRGATAAVWLQDAPPWAADDADGYLVGRTRTVARADTPGRQHTLPETEE
;
A
#
# COMPACT_ATOMS: atom_id res chain seq x y z
N MET A 1 0.92 29.47 2.17
CA MET A 1 -0.40 28.80 2.00
C MET A 1 -0.05 27.36 1.77
N ALA A 2 -0.28 26.47 2.74
CA ALA A 2 -0.05 25.05 2.50
C ALA A 2 -1.05 24.66 1.42
N GLU A 3 -0.56 24.34 0.23
CA GLU A 3 -1.39 23.73 -0.79
C GLU A 3 -1.92 22.45 -0.14
N ASP A 4 -3.25 22.29 -0.08
CA ASP A 4 -3.96 21.19 0.58
C ASP A 4 -3.77 19.89 -0.24
N THR A 5 -2.52 19.55 -0.54
CA THR A 5 -2.14 18.44 -1.38
C THR A 5 -2.09 17.17 -0.56
N TYR A 6 -2.76 16.13 -1.05
CA TYR A 6 -2.77 14.81 -0.46
C TYR A 6 -1.60 13.98 -1.00
N ARG A 7 -0.60 13.72 -0.17
CA ARG A 7 0.64 13.03 -0.49
C ARG A 7 0.54 11.54 -0.26
N VAL A 8 0.66 10.77 -1.34
CA VAL A 8 0.58 9.31 -1.33
C VAL A 8 1.94 8.67 -1.56
N VAL A 9 2.34 7.78 -0.65
CA VAL A 9 3.53 6.93 -0.84
C VAL A 9 3.11 5.56 -1.38
N VAL A 10 3.69 5.17 -2.50
CA VAL A 10 3.46 3.87 -3.15
C VAL A 10 4.36 2.81 -2.53
N LYS A 11 3.78 1.92 -1.71
CA LYS A 11 4.54 0.85 -1.05
C LYS A 11 4.90 -0.27 -2.03
N PRO A 12 6.00 -1.02 -1.79
CA PRO A 12 6.41 -2.13 -2.65
C PRO A 12 5.32 -3.19 -2.90
N SER A 13 4.43 -3.40 -1.92
CA SER A 13 3.29 -4.31 -2.05
C SER A 13 2.33 -3.91 -3.18
N ALA A 14 2.04 -2.62 -3.35
CA ALA A 14 1.24 -2.11 -4.47
C ALA A 14 1.98 -2.24 -5.80
N ARG A 15 3.29 -1.93 -5.84
CA ARG A 15 4.11 -2.00 -7.05
C ARG A 15 4.15 -3.41 -7.64
N ARG A 16 4.30 -4.42 -6.77
CA ARG A 16 4.36 -5.83 -7.17
C ARG A 16 3.07 -6.34 -7.79
N VAL A 17 1.92 -5.84 -7.33
CA VAL A 17 0.61 -6.37 -7.76
C VAL A 17 -0.14 -5.47 -8.74
N SER A 18 0.40 -4.29 -9.05
CA SER A 18 -0.18 -3.35 -10.01
C SER A 18 0.86 -2.84 -10.98
N ALA A 19 0.76 -3.28 -12.24
CA ALA A 19 1.62 -2.79 -13.31
C ALA A 19 1.48 -1.27 -13.51
N ARG A 20 0.29 -0.70 -13.28
CA ARG A 20 0.07 0.75 -13.35
C ARG A 20 0.85 1.49 -12.26
N ALA A 21 0.78 1.00 -11.01
CA ALA A 21 1.55 1.59 -9.91
C ALA A 21 3.06 1.40 -10.10
N GLY A 22 3.49 0.22 -10.54
CA GLY A 22 4.90 -0.06 -10.84
C GLY A 22 5.46 0.85 -11.93
N ARG A 23 4.72 1.04 -13.04
CA ARG A 23 5.10 1.97 -14.12
C ARG A 23 5.17 3.41 -13.65
N TRP A 24 4.22 3.84 -12.82
CA TRP A 24 4.28 5.19 -12.23
C TRP A 24 5.57 5.36 -11.42
N VAL A 25 5.84 4.43 -10.50
CA VAL A 25 7.04 4.53 -9.64
C VAL A 25 8.32 4.52 -10.44
N ASN A 26 8.39 3.74 -11.52
CA ASN A 26 9.55 3.71 -12.39
C ASN A 26 9.83 5.05 -13.09
N ARG A 27 8.80 5.84 -13.38
CA ARG A 27 8.95 7.13 -14.09
C ARG A 27 9.04 8.33 -13.15
N GLU A 28 8.18 8.38 -12.15
CA GLU A 28 7.96 9.56 -11.31
C GLU A 28 8.47 9.37 -9.87
N GLY A 29 8.87 8.15 -9.51
CA GLY A 29 9.29 7.80 -8.16
C GLY A 29 8.14 7.36 -7.24
N PRO A 30 8.47 7.06 -5.97
CA PRO A 30 7.58 6.35 -5.05
C PRO A 30 6.49 7.23 -4.43
N VAL A 31 6.50 8.53 -4.67
CA VAL A 31 5.58 9.51 -4.09
C VAL A 31 4.73 10.08 -5.20
N ARG A 32 3.45 10.31 -4.90
CA ARG A 32 2.52 11.02 -5.78
C ARG A 32 1.66 11.96 -4.96
N THR A 33 1.61 13.22 -5.35
CA THR A 33 0.72 14.22 -4.77
C THR A 33 -0.57 14.32 -5.57
N PHE A 34 -1.63 14.76 -4.90
CA PHE A 34 -2.95 14.99 -5.46
C PHE A 34 -3.53 16.25 -4.86
N ASP A 35 -4.42 16.93 -5.57
CA ASP A 35 -5.09 18.12 -5.02
C ASP A 35 -6.10 17.77 -3.92
N SER A 36 -6.46 16.49 -3.78
CA SER A 36 -7.38 16.04 -2.75
C SER A 36 -7.35 14.52 -2.52
N LYS A 37 -7.82 14.10 -1.34
CA LYS A 37 -8.00 12.68 -0.98
C LYS A 37 -8.96 11.92 -1.92
N PRO A 38 -10.10 12.49 -2.39
CA PRO A 38 -10.94 11.83 -3.39
C PRO A 38 -10.20 11.50 -4.69
N LEU A 39 -9.37 12.40 -5.21
CA LEU A 39 -8.56 12.15 -6.42
C LEU A 39 -7.55 11.03 -6.19
N ALA A 40 -6.91 11.00 -5.02
CA ALA A 40 -6.02 9.91 -4.63
C ALA A 40 -6.76 8.55 -4.59
N ARG A 41 -8.00 8.53 -4.08
CA ARG A 41 -8.85 7.32 -4.05
C ARG A 41 -9.25 6.88 -5.45
N GLU A 42 -9.58 7.80 -6.33
CA GLU A 42 -9.88 7.48 -7.74
C GLU A 42 -8.67 6.85 -8.43
N TRP A 43 -7.50 7.45 -8.24
CA TRP A 43 -6.27 6.87 -8.75
C TRP A 43 -6.00 5.46 -8.19
N ALA A 44 -6.22 5.24 -6.90
CA ALA A 44 -6.08 3.92 -6.29
C ALA A 44 -7.03 2.89 -6.92
N ARG A 45 -8.27 3.29 -7.28
CA ARG A 45 -9.22 2.44 -8.02
C ARG A 45 -8.70 2.11 -9.42
N ALA A 46 -8.15 3.10 -10.13
CA ALA A 46 -7.56 2.89 -11.46
C ALA A 46 -6.30 2.01 -11.44
N CYS A 47 -5.65 1.87 -10.28
CA CYS A 47 -4.53 0.94 -10.06
C CYS A 47 -4.97 -0.50 -9.75
N ARG A 48 -6.25 -0.78 -9.51
CA ARG A 48 -6.73 -2.14 -9.26
C ARG A 48 -6.64 -2.99 -10.53
N GLY A 49 -6.13 -4.20 -10.39
CA GLY A 49 -6.16 -5.23 -11.42
C GLY A 49 -7.34 -6.18 -11.23
N ALA A 50 -7.63 -7.02 -12.23
CA ALA A 50 -8.73 -7.99 -12.16
C ALA A 50 -8.58 -9.00 -10.99
N THR A 51 -7.34 -9.38 -10.68
CA THR A 51 -7.01 -10.41 -9.66
C THR A 51 -6.26 -9.85 -8.44
N ALA A 52 -5.77 -8.62 -8.53
CA ALA A 52 -4.96 -7.96 -7.50
C ALA A 52 -5.72 -6.79 -6.88
N ALA A 53 -5.87 -6.84 -5.55
CA ALA A 53 -6.50 -5.76 -4.81
C ALA A 53 -5.45 -4.71 -4.43
N VAL A 54 -5.70 -3.48 -4.84
CA VAL A 54 -4.92 -2.29 -4.49
C VAL A 54 -5.85 -1.28 -3.86
N TRP A 55 -5.43 -0.63 -2.78
CA TRP A 55 -6.23 0.37 -2.09
C TRP A 55 -5.35 1.43 -1.44
N LEU A 56 -5.99 2.57 -1.16
CA LEU A 56 -5.39 3.64 -0.39
C LEU A 56 -5.66 3.38 1.09
N GLN A 57 -4.60 3.37 1.90
CA GLN A 57 -4.65 3.33 3.35
C GLN A 57 -4.29 4.72 3.87
N ASP A 58 -5.10 5.27 4.78
CA ASP A 58 -4.76 6.54 5.42
C ASP A 58 -3.52 6.37 6.31
N ALA A 59 -2.65 7.37 6.32
CA ALA A 59 -1.52 7.37 7.21
C ALA A 59 -1.99 7.51 8.67
N PRO A 60 -1.41 6.74 9.60
CA PRO A 60 -1.71 6.93 11.00
C PRO A 60 -1.13 8.28 11.50
N PRO A 61 -1.72 8.90 12.54
CA PRO A 61 -1.25 10.18 13.08
C PRO A 61 0.20 10.19 13.56
N TRP A 62 0.76 9.01 13.88
CA TRP A 62 2.13 8.82 14.34
C TRP A 62 3.08 8.37 13.23
N ALA A 63 2.65 8.42 11.96
CA ALA A 63 3.55 8.15 10.85
C ALA A 63 4.71 9.15 10.89
N ALA A 64 5.95 8.62 10.90
CA ALA A 64 7.15 9.44 10.91
C ALA A 64 7.44 10.10 9.54
N ASP A 65 6.72 9.69 8.49
CA ASP A 65 6.83 10.27 7.17
C ASP A 65 5.65 11.20 6.84
N ASP A 66 5.92 12.20 6.00
CA ASP A 66 4.97 13.24 5.57
C ASP A 66 3.93 12.72 4.56
N ALA A 67 3.48 11.47 4.67
CA ALA A 67 2.44 10.93 3.80
C ALA A 67 1.08 11.08 4.47
N ASP A 68 0.09 11.53 3.70
CA ASP A 68 -1.31 11.48 4.11
C ASP A 68 -1.93 10.10 3.88
N GLY A 69 -1.31 9.31 2.98
CA GLY A 69 -1.75 7.95 2.70
C GLY A 69 -0.72 7.08 2.00
N TYR A 70 -1.00 5.79 2.01
CA TYR A 70 -0.19 4.75 1.40
C TYR A 70 -0.99 3.98 0.37
N LEU A 71 -0.44 3.87 -0.85
CA LEU A 71 -0.95 2.90 -1.80
C LEU A 71 -0.37 1.53 -1.45
N VAL A 72 -1.24 0.60 -1.08
CA VAL A 72 -0.90 -0.77 -0.69
C VAL A 72 -1.63 -1.77 -1.57
N GLY A 73 -1.04 -2.95 -1.71
CA GLY A 73 -1.61 -4.01 -2.54
C GLY A 73 -1.48 -5.37 -1.90
N ARG A 74 -2.42 -6.25 -2.24
CA ARG A 74 -2.40 -7.68 -1.88
C ARG A 74 -2.78 -8.51 -3.10
N THR A 75 -2.03 -9.57 -3.33
CA THR A 75 -2.46 -10.65 -4.22
C THR A 75 -3.49 -11.46 -3.45
N ARG A 76 -4.66 -11.71 -4.03
CA ARG A 76 -5.47 -12.84 -3.56
C ARG A 76 -4.76 -14.08 -4.09
N THR A 77 -3.90 -14.67 -3.28
CA THR A 77 -3.45 -16.03 -3.57
C THR A 77 -4.72 -16.87 -3.59
N VAL A 78 -5.12 -17.35 -4.78
CA VAL A 78 -6.08 -18.46 -4.86
C VAL A 78 -5.34 -19.57 -4.15
N ALA A 79 -5.74 -19.87 -2.91
CA ALA A 79 -5.02 -20.82 -2.09
C ALA A 79 -4.92 -22.14 -2.85
N ARG A 80 -3.72 -22.47 -3.35
CA ARG A 80 -3.30 -23.85 -3.23
C ARG A 80 -3.27 -24.08 -1.73
N ALA A 81 -3.95 -25.11 -1.23
CA ALA A 81 -4.08 -25.36 0.19
C ALA A 81 -2.68 -25.45 0.82
N ASP A 82 -2.17 -24.33 1.33
CA ASP A 82 -0.92 -24.28 2.07
C ASP A 82 -1.25 -24.77 3.47
N THR A 83 -0.64 -25.89 3.84
CA THR A 83 -0.65 -26.40 5.21
C THR A 83 -0.20 -25.27 6.13
N PRO A 84 -1.00 -24.85 7.13
CA PRO A 84 -0.63 -23.75 8.00
C PRO A 84 0.72 -24.05 8.67
N GLY A 85 1.66 -23.11 8.55
CA GLY A 85 2.96 -23.20 9.20
C GLY A 85 2.81 -23.28 10.72
N ARG A 86 3.52 -24.23 11.35
CA ARG A 86 3.54 -24.40 12.80
C ARG A 86 4.23 -23.20 13.45
N GLN A 87 3.46 -22.37 14.16
CA GLN A 87 4.01 -21.30 15.00
C GLN A 87 4.58 -21.93 16.28
N HIS A 88 5.91 -21.86 16.47
CA HIS A 88 6.53 -22.18 17.74
C HIS A 88 6.40 -20.98 18.67
N THR A 89 5.70 -21.15 19.79
CA THR A 89 5.76 -20.22 20.92
C THR A 89 7.17 -20.25 21.51
N LEU A 90 7.75 -19.07 21.72
CA LEU A 90 8.98 -18.93 22.47
C LEU A 90 8.68 -19.28 23.93
N PRO A 91 9.53 -20.06 24.61
CA PRO A 91 9.36 -20.30 26.04
C PRO A 91 9.59 -18.99 26.79
N GLU A 92 8.65 -18.66 27.69
CA GLU A 92 8.88 -17.65 28.72
C GLU A 92 10.12 -18.04 29.51
N THR A 93 11.12 -17.16 29.49
CA THR A 93 12.26 -17.28 30.39
C THR A 93 11.82 -16.63 31.70
N GLU A 94 11.43 -17.45 32.67
CA GLU A 94 11.22 -17.02 34.06
C GLU A 94 12.60 -16.70 34.66
N GLU A 95 12.74 -15.48 35.22
CA GLU A 95 13.84 -15.10 36.13
C GLU A 95 13.53 -15.53 37.57
#